data_AF-A0A2N8SNA5-F1
#
_entry.id   AF-A0A2N8SNA5-F1
#
_cell.length_a   1.000
_cell.length_b   1.000
_cell.length_c   1.000
_cell.angle_alpha   90.00
_cell.angle_beta   90.00
_cell.angle_gamma   90.00
#
_symmetry.space_group_name_H-M   'P 1'
#
loop_
_entity.id
_entity.type
_entity.pdbx_description
1 polymer ?
#
loop_
_entity_poly.entity_id
_entity_poly.type
_entity_poly.pdbx_seq_one_letter_code
_entity_poly.pdbx_strand_id
1 'polypeptide(L)'
;MSLKTLRTEIQRTADQLRSETTDRVSLILIDVIDASEEGEEPIPHAGYTCDFALAGKPRRLFFKGPDPEPVANALFDHVYRIERSGRIRPVPVLMASPTTPDDALTIEQPPEGITTAEHVARLYDALGVVHD
;
A
#
# COMPACT_ATOMS: atom_id res chain seq x y z
N MET A 1 -11.72 -15.14 15.62
CA MET A 1 -10.55 -14.27 15.93
C MET A 1 -11.07 -12.90 16.37
N SER A 2 -10.44 -12.20 17.31
CA SER A 2 -10.86 -10.83 17.69
C SER A 2 -10.10 -9.76 16.90
N LEU A 3 -10.67 -8.57 16.74
CA LEU A 3 -9.99 -7.42 16.13
C LEU A 3 -8.69 -7.05 16.84
N LYS A 4 -8.68 -7.17 18.18
CA LYS A 4 -7.48 -6.91 18.98
C LYS A 4 -6.37 -7.91 18.66
N THR A 5 -6.72 -9.19 18.48
CA THR A 5 -5.78 -10.24 18.09
C THR A 5 -5.21 -9.95 16.71
N LEU A 6 -6.06 -9.63 15.73
CA LEU A 6 -5.61 -9.31 14.36
C LEU A 6 -4.65 -8.12 14.33
N ARG A 7 -4.96 -7.04 15.08
CA ARG A 7 -4.07 -5.89 15.18
C ARG A 7 -2.69 -6.25 15.77
N THR A 8 -2.67 -7.09 16.81
CA THR A 8 -1.41 -7.57 17.40
C THR A 8 -0.60 -8.40 16.39
N GLU A 9 -1.27 -9.25 15.62
CA GLU A 9 -0.64 -10.07 14.58
C GLU A 9 -0.04 -9.23 13.47
N ILE A 10 -0.78 -8.25 12.94
CA ILE A 10 -0.27 -7.30 11.94
C ILE A 10 0.96 -6.55 12.47
N GLN A 11 0.89 -6.07 13.71
CA GLN A 11 2.00 -5.36 14.33
C GLN A 11 3.24 -6.26 14.47
N ARG A 12 3.05 -7.50 14.94
CA ARG A 12 4.12 -8.48 15.07
C ARG A 12 4.79 -8.80 13.73
N THR A 13 4.00 -9.02 12.69
CA THR A 13 4.50 -9.28 11.34
C THR A 13 5.27 -8.07 10.80
N ALA A 14 4.77 -6.85 11.01
CA ALA A 14 5.47 -5.63 10.62
C ALA A 14 6.82 -5.48 11.34
N ASP A 15 6.88 -5.77 12.63
CA ASP A 15 8.12 -5.77 13.42
C ASP A 15 9.14 -6.79 12.89
N GLN A 16 8.67 -7.99 12.56
CA GLN A 16 9.51 -9.05 11.99
C GLN A 16 10.07 -8.64 10.61
N LEU A 17 9.21 -8.18 9.70
CA LEU A 17 9.62 -7.75 8.35
C LEU A 17 10.66 -6.62 8.39
N ARG A 18 10.51 -5.68 9.33
CA ARG A 18 11.50 -4.62 9.56
C ARG A 18 12.87 -5.16 9.97
N SER A 19 12.89 -6.22 10.78
CA SER A 19 14.14 -6.81 11.26
C SER A 19 14.87 -7.65 10.20
N GLU A 20 14.12 -8.23 9.27
CA GLU A 20 14.64 -9.15 8.25
C GLU A 20 15.03 -8.46 6.94
N THR A 21 14.32 -7.39 6.55
CA THR A 21 14.50 -6.74 5.24
C THR A 21 15.15 -5.37 5.35
N THR A 22 16.45 -5.29 5.06
CA THR A 22 17.24 -4.07 5.19
C THR A 22 17.33 -3.25 3.90
N ASP A 23 17.12 -3.86 2.74
CA ASP A 23 17.33 -3.25 1.41
C ASP A 23 16.03 -2.90 0.67
N ARG A 24 14.88 -3.53 0.99
CA ARG A 24 13.61 -3.40 0.23
C ARG A 24 12.38 -3.13 1.08
N VAL A 25 11.43 -2.30 0.61
CA VAL A 25 10.22 -2.04 1.41
C VAL A 25 9.37 -3.31 1.40
N SER A 26 9.10 -3.85 2.58
CA SER A 26 8.11 -4.91 2.76
C SER A 26 6.75 -4.28 2.99
N LEU A 27 5.70 -4.90 2.44
CA LEU A 27 4.31 -4.54 2.68
C LEU A 27 3.53 -5.75 3.22
N ILE A 28 2.40 -5.48 3.86
CA ILE A 28 1.43 -6.49 4.29
C ILE A 28 0.17 -6.27 3.48
N LEU A 29 -0.27 -7.29 2.74
CA LEU A 29 -1.55 -7.28 2.04
C LEU A 29 -2.57 -8.11 2.84
N ILE A 30 -3.75 -7.54 3.05
CA ILE A 30 -4.85 -8.16 3.78
C ILE A 30 -6.04 -8.30 2.82
N ASP A 31 -6.31 -9.55 2.48
CA ASP A 31 -7.51 -9.96 1.76
C ASP A 31 -8.56 -10.53 2.71
N VAL A 32 -9.81 -10.51 2.26
CA VAL A 32 -10.94 -11.12 2.98
C VAL A 32 -11.59 -12.14 2.06
N ILE A 33 -11.68 -13.37 2.55
CA ILE A 33 -12.39 -14.46 1.90
C ILE A 33 -13.65 -14.80 2.69
N ASP A 34 -14.68 -15.27 2.00
CA ASP A 34 -15.77 -15.97 2.64
C ASP A 34 -15.24 -17.36 3.06
N ALA A 35 -15.31 -17.67 4.34
CA ALA A 35 -14.87 -18.94 4.92
C ALA A 35 -16.07 -19.76 5.44
N SER A 36 -17.24 -19.58 4.83
CA SER A 36 -18.44 -20.36 5.12
C SER A 36 -18.29 -21.83 4.70
N GLU A 37 -19.21 -22.67 5.18
CA GLU A 37 -19.20 -24.11 4.89
C GLU A 37 -19.41 -24.45 3.40
N GLU A 38 -19.82 -23.46 2.58
CA GLU A 38 -20.06 -23.62 1.14
C GLU A 38 -18.77 -23.57 0.30
N GLY A 39 -17.65 -23.14 0.89
CA GLY A 39 -16.33 -23.10 0.24
C GLY A 39 -15.62 -21.76 0.42
N GLU A 40 -14.29 -21.77 0.31
CA GLU A 40 -13.49 -20.54 0.36
C GLU A 40 -13.64 -19.76 -0.95
N GLU A 41 -14.40 -18.67 -0.93
CA GLU A 41 -14.58 -17.77 -2.08
C GLU A 41 -13.99 -16.37 -1.82
N PRO A 42 -13.25 -15.78 -2.78
CA PRO A 42 -12.77 -14.40 -2.66
C PRO A 42 -13.94 -13.42 -2.60
N ILE A 43 -13.94 -12.50 -1.64
CA ILE A 43 -14.92 -11.41 -1.62
C ILE A 43 -14.52 -10.38 -2.68
N PRO A 44 -15.44 -10.01 -3.59
CA PRO A 44 -15.17 -8.99 -4.60
C PRO A 44 -14.75 -7.66 -3.97
N HIS A 45 -13.67 -7.07 -4.48
CA HIS A 45 -13.17 -5.78 -4.06
C HIS A 45 -12.74 -4.93 -5.26
N ALA A 46 -12.82 -3.61 -5.10
CA ALA A 46 -12.45 -2.64 -6.15
C ALA A 46 -10.93 -2.37 -6.19
N GLY A 47 -10.24 -2.68 -5.10
CA GLY A 47 -8.81 -2.47 -4.94
C GLY A 47 -8.39 -2.50 -3.48
N TYR A 48 -7.27 -1.86 -3.16
CA TYR A 48 -6.68 -1.88 -1.83
C TYR A 48 -6.44 -0.48 -1.29
N THR A 49 -6.64 -0.29 0.00
CA THR A 49 -6.40 0.99 0.69
C THR A 49 -5.23 0.89 1.65
N CYS A 50 -4.49 1.98 1.77
CA CYS A 50 -3.41 2.10 2.75
C CYS A 50 -3.30 3.54 3.24
N ASP A 51 -3.21 3.73 4.56
CA ASP A 51 -2.88 5.04 5.13
C ASP A 51 -1.34 5.16 5.22
N PHE A 52 -0.78 6.13 4.50
CA PHE A 52 0.67 6.31 4.41
C PHE A 52 1.05 7.80 4.35
N ALA A 53 2.21 8.15 4.90
CA ALA A 53 2.76 9.50 4.78
C ALA A 53 3.50 9.64 3.44
N LEU A 54 2.97 10.47 2.54
CA LEU A 54 3.49 10.64 1.19
C LEU A 54 3.77 12.13 0.92
N ALA A 55 5.01 12.45 0.53
CA ALA A 55 5.53 13.81 0.44
C ALA A 55 5.35 14.58 1.76
N GLY A 56 5.67 13.92 2.88
CA GLY A 56 5.55 14.49 4.23
C GLY A 56 4.13 14.71 4.76
N LYS A 57 3.08 14.25 4.05
CA LYS A 57 1.67 14.42 4.47
C LYS A 57 0.96 13.07 4.65
N PRO A 58 0.17 12.87 5.72
CA PRO A 58 -0.65 11.68 5.85
C PRO A 58 -1.74 11.68 4.78
N ARG A 59 -1.86 10.57 4.05
CA ARG A 59 -2.87 10.38 3.00
C ARG A 59 -3.41 8.97 3.06
N ARG A 60 -4.68 8.82 2.70
CA ARG A 60 -5.24 7.54 2.30
C ARG A 60 -4.93 7.32 0.82
N LEU A 61 -4.25 6.23 0.51
CA LEU A 61 -3.97 5.77 -0.85
C LEU A 61 -4.97 4.69 -1.22
N PHE A 62 -5.41 4.67 -2.48
CA PHE A 62 -6.24 3.60 -3.03
C PHE A 62 -5.60 3.04 -4.30
N PHE A 63 -5.13 1.80 -4.25
CA PHE A 63 -4.58 1.08 -5.39
C PHE A 63 -5.69 0.32 -6.09
N LYS A 64 -5.99 0.71 -7.33
CA LYS A 64 -7.13 0.16 -8.08
C LYS A 64 -6.79 -1.18 -8.72
N GLY A 65 -7.74 -2.10 -8.66
CA GLY A 65 -7.62 -3.43 -9.26
C GLY A 65 -7.11 -4.51 -8.29
N PRO A 66 -7.03 -5.76 -8.77
CA PRO A 66 -6.82 -6.93 -7.92
C PRO A 66 -5.36 -7.14 -7.48
N ASP A 67 -4.41 -6.57 -8.21
CA ASP A 67 -2.98 -6.73 -7.93
C ASP A 67 -2.32 -5.36 -7.69
N PRO A 68 -2.24 -4.91 -6.42
CA PRO A 68 -1.61 -3.64 -6.08
C PRO A 68 -0.08 -3.77 -5.97
N GLU A 69 0.46 -4.99 -5.90
CA GLU A 69 1.83 -5.25 -5.44
C GLU A 69 2.89 -4.56 -6.30
N PRO A 70 2.87 -4.65 -7.65
CA PRO A 70 3.91 -4.04 -8.48
C PRO A 70 4.00 -2.52 -8.30
N VAL A 71 2.85 -1.84 -8.28
CA VAL A 71 2.78 -0.38 -8.18
C VAL A 71 3.04 0.08 -6.75
N ALA A 72 2.48 -0.61 -5.76
CA ALA A 72 2.71 -0.31 -4.34
C ALA A 72 4.18 -0.44 -3.97
N ASN A 73 4.84 -1.55 -4.32
CA ASN A 73 6.27 -1.75 -4.07
C ASN A 73 7.11 -0.64 -4.72
N ALA A 74 6.86 -0.36 -6.01
CA ALA A 74 7.59 0.69 -6.72
C ALA A 74 7.41 2.07 -6.07
N LEU A 75 6.19 2.40 -5.65
CA LEU A 75 5.87 3.67 -4.98
C LEU A 75 6.61 3.76 -3.63
N PHE A 76 6.44 2.78 -2.75
CA PHE A 76 7.04 2.86 -1.42
C PHE A 76 8.57 2.78 -1.45
N ASP A 77 9.17 2.01 -2.36
CA ASP A 77 10.61 2.01 -2.60
C ASP A 77 11.09 3.37 -3.14
N HIS A 78 10.32 4.03 -4.00
CA HIS A 78 10.63 5.37 -4.49
C HIS A 78 10.60 6.41 -3.37
N VAL A 79 9.51 6.43 -2.59
CA VAL A 79 9.34 7.32 -1.43
C VAL A 79 10.47 7.13 -0.41
N TYR A 80 10.79 5.88 -0.08
CA TYR A 80 11.88 5.57 0.84
C TYR A 80 13.23 6.12 0.37
N ARG A 81 13.54 5.98 -0.93
CA ARG A 81 14.79 6.49 -1.51
C ARG A 81 14.88 8.01 -1.49
N ILE A 82 13.77 8.71 -1.73
CA ILE A 82 13.72 10.18 -1.81
C ILE A 82 13.65 10.81 -0.42
N GLU A 83 12.70 10.39 0.41
CA GLU A 83 12.45 11.02 1.70
C GLU A 83 13.52 10.66 2.75
N ARG A 84 14.35 9.64 2.48
CA ARG A 84 15.45 9.18 3.36
C ARG A 84 15.05 9.16 4.84
N SER A 85 13.85 8.66 5.14
CA SER A 85 13.29 8.70 6.48
C SER A 85 14.19 7.92 7.44
N GLY A 86 14.84 8.63 8.37
CA GLY A 86 15.74 8.04 9.35
C GLY A 86 15.08 6.99 10.25
N ARG A 87 15.87 5.96 10.61
CA ARG A 87 15.69 4.89 11.61
C ARG A 87 14.46 3.96 11.55
N ILE A 88 13.27 4.41 11.13
CA ILE A 88 12.07 3.55 11.14
C ILE A 88 11.47 3.49 9.75
N ARG A 89 11.59 2.32 9.13
CA ARG A 89 10.94 1.99 7.86
C ARG A 89 9.47 1.66 8.13
N PRO A 90 8.49 2.42 7.62
CA PRO A 90 7.10 2.00 7.72
C PRO A 90 6.88 0.73 6.88
N VAL A 91 6.10 -0.21 7.40
CA VAL A 91 5.59 -1.36 6.66
C VAL A 91 4.15 -1.02 6.28
N PRO A 92 3.87 -0.68 5.02
CA PRO A 92 2.52 -0.37 4.56
C PRO A 92 1.60 -1.58 4.76
N VAL A 93 0.39 -1.34 5.26
CA VAL A 93 -0.66 -2.35 5.38
C VAL A 93 -1.74 -1.99 4.36
N LEU A 94 -1.89 -2.82 3.34
CA LEU A 94 -2.89 -2.69 2.29
C LEU A 94 -4.08 -3.58 2.64
N MET A 95 -5.29 -2.99 2.68
CA MET A 95 -6.51 -3.74 2.95
C MET A 95 -7.45 -3.69 1.75
N ALA A 96 -8.01 -4.84 1.37
CA ALA A 96 -9.04 -4.92 0.35
C ALA A 96 -10.20 -3.96 0.68
N SER A 97 -10.63 -3.19 -0.33
CA SER A 97 -11.71 -2.22 -0.22
C SER A 97 -12.81 -2.58 -1.22
N PRO A 98 -14.07 -2.72 -0.77
CA PRO A 98 -15.17 -3.09 -1.65
C PRO A 98 -15.49 -1.99 -2.68
N THR A 99 -15.13 -0.75 -2.40
CA THR A 99 -15.39 0.42 -3.24
C THR A 99 -14.18 1.36 -3.26
N THR A 100 -14.14 2.25 -4.25
CA THR A 100 -13.17 3.35 -4.28
C THR A 100 -13.57 4.40 -3.24
N PRO A 101 -12.71 4.72 -2.26
CA PRO A 101 -13.01 5.76 -1.28
C PRO A 101 -12.94 7.15 -1.89
N ASP A 102 -13.92 8.01 -1.59
CA ASP A 102 -13.99 9.39 -2.12
C ASP A 102 -12.85 10.29 -1.64
N ASP A 103 -12.27 10.00 -0.46
CA ASP A 103 -11.20 10.78 0.17
C ASP A 103 -9.79 10.28 -0.15
N ALA A 104 -9.68 9.18 -0.91
CA ALA A 104 -8.40 8.55 -1.20
C ALA A 104 -7.73 9.13 -2.45
N LEU A 105 -6.41 9.28 -2.39
CA LEU A 105 -5.59 9.45 -3.57
C LEU A 105 -5.58 8.13 -4.35
N THR A 106 -6.25 8.10 -5.50
CA THR A 106 -6.27 6.92 -6.37
C THR A 106 -4.92 6.77 -7.08
N ILE A 107 -4.32 5.61 -6.93
CA ILE A 107 -3.11 5.15 -7.59
C ILE A 107 -3.54 4.19 -8.69
N GLU A 108 -3.43 4.64 -9.93
CA GLU A 108 -3.75 3.86 -11.12
C GLU A 108 -2.57 2.98 -11.54
N GLN A 109 -2.85 2.01 -12.42
CA GLN A 109 -1.79 1.23 -13.06
C GLN A 109 -1.02 2.10 -14.08
N PRO A 110 0.27 1.80 -14.35
CA PRO A 110 1.03 2.53 -15.35
C PRO A 110 0.33 2.47 -16.72
N PRO A 111 0.19 3.61 -17.42
CA PRO A 111 -0.31 3.63 -18.80
C PRO A 111 0.58 2.80 -19.73
N GLU A 112 0.01 2.35 -20.86
CA GLU A 112 0.76 1.63 -21.88
C GLU A 112 2.01 2.41 -22.32
N GLY A 113 3.15 1.71 -22.40
CA GLY A 113 4.44 2.31 -22.79
C GLY A 113 5.17 3.06 -21.67
N ILE A 114 4.62 3.13 -20.46
CA ILE A 114 5.29 3.74 -19.29
C ILE A 114 5.68 2.64 -18.30
N THR A 115 6.92 2.68 -17.80
CA THR A 115 7.36 1.73 -16.78
C THR A 115 6.73 2.06 -15.43
N THR A 116 6.52 1.06 -14.56
CA THR A 116 6.00 1.30 -13.19
C THR A 116 6.86 2.31 -12.44
N ALA A 117 8.19 2.22 -12.56
CA ALA A 117 9.12 3.14 -11.90
C ALA A 117 8.97 4.59 -12.38
N GLU A 118 8.77 4.79 -13.68
CA GLU A 118 8.53 6.12 -14.25
C GLU A 118 7.16 6.66 -13.85
N HIS A 119 6.13 5.81 -13.84
CA HIS A 119 4.79 6.19 -13.42
C HIS A 119 4.76 6.68 -11.97
N VAL A 120 5.37 5.95 -11.03
CA VAL A 120 5.39 6.35 -9.61
C VAL A 120 6.23 7.59 -9.37
N ALA A 121 7.32 7.80 -10.13
CA ALA A 121 8.13 9.01 -10.04
C ALA A 121 7.32 10.25 -10.46
N ARG A 122 6.61 10.16 -11.61
CA ARG A 122 5.73 11.23 -12.08
C ARG A 122 4.60 11.53 -11.08
N LEU A 123 4.02 10.48 -10.49
CA LEU A 123 2.99 10.63 -9.45
C LEU A 123 3.55 11.36 -8.23
N TYR A 124 4.73 10.96 -7.75
CA TYR A 124 5.38 11.58 -6.61
C TYR A 124 5.72 13.05 -6.88
N ASP A 125 6.30 13.36 -8.04
CA ASP A 125 6.64 14.73 -8.45
C ASP A 125 5.39 15.62 -8.51
N ALA A 126 4.29 15.12 -9.09
CA ALA A 126 3.03 15.85 -9.14
C ALA A 126 2.47 16.19 -7.75
N LEU A 127 2.74 15.36 -6.73
CA LEU A 127 2.33 15.64 -5.34
C LEU A 127 3.19 16.72 -4.68
N GLY A 128 4.44 16.88 -5.11
CA GLY A 128 5.35 17.93 -4.63
C GLY A 128 5.07 19.31 -5.25
N VAL A 129 4.64 19.37 -6.51
CA VAL A 129 4.40 20.62 -7.26
C VAL A 129 3.12 21.37 -6.81
N VAL A 130 2.21 20.74 -6.08
CA VAL A 130 0.99 21.39 -5.56
C VAL A 130 1.27 22.38 -4.41
N HIS A 131 2.55 22.59 -4.06
CA HIS A 131 2.98 23.56 -3.05
C HIS A 131 4.16 24.40 -3.54
N ASP A 132 3.89 25.30 -4.47
CA ASP A 132 4.49 26.64 -4.57
C ASP A 132 3.41 27.66 -4.97
#